data_AF-A0A9W3KV73-F1
#
_entry.id   AF-A0A9W3KV73-F1
#
_cell.length_a   1.000
_cell.length_b   1.000
_cell.length_c   1.000
_cell.angle_alpha   90.00
_cell.angle_beta   90.00
_cell.angle_gamma   90.00
#
_symmetry.space_group_name_H-M   'P 1'
#
loop_
_entity.id
_entity.type
_entity.pdbx_description
1 polymer ?
#
loop_
_entity_poly.entity_id
_entity_poly.type
_entity_poly.pdbx_seq_one_letter_code
_entity_poly.pdbx_strand_id
1 'polypeptide(L)'
;MALTTGPIENVGNQPANANRVRVKILNRTAGPLTGVARVFRLDGSLVLIEQVNFNVNSNASTFATLSLVHPTFGQAFEYEVQIVPNQPGGLYSVYGLTAENVIITAQRVVNAELTQFL
;
A
#
# COMPACT_ATOMS: atom_id res chain seq x y z
N MET A 1 -8.24 7.60 -10.86
CA MET A 1 -8.68 8.12 -9.54
C MET A 1 -7.78 7.49 -8.50
N ALA A 2 -7.24 8.31 -7.60
CA ALA A 2 -6.36 7.83 -6.54
C ALA A 2 -7.18 7.16 -5.42
N LEU A 3 -6.61 6.13 -4.80
CA LEU A 3 -7.23 5.32 -3.75
C LEU A 3 -6.35 5.34 -2.50
N THR A 4 -6.95 5.45 -1.32
CA THR A 4 -6.25 5.43 -0.05
C THR A 4 -6.83 4.38 0.88
N THR A 5 -5.96 3.80 1.71
CA THR A 5 -6.37 2.98 2.86
C THR A 5 -6.94 3.79 4.00
N GLY A 6 -6.71 5.11 4.02
CA GLY A 6 -6.80 5.88 5.26
C GLY A 6 -5.71 5.47 6.26
N PRO A 7 -5.81 5.93 7.52
CA PRO A 7 -4.85 5.59 8.57
C PRO A 7 -4.91 4.10 8.94
N ILE A 8 -3.74 3.49 9.10
CA ILE A 8 -3.56 2.12 9.60
C ILE A 8 -2.61 2.16 10.80
N GLU A 9 -3.09 1.68 11.94
CA GLU A 9 -2.28 1.46 13.15
C GLU A 9 -1.24 0.35 12.92
N ASN A 10 0.01 0.61 13.29
CA ASN A 10 1.12 -0.32 13.13
C ASN A 10 1.73 -0.82 14.43
N VAL A 11 1.34 -0.27 15.58
CA VAL A 11 1.84 -0.69 16.89
C VAL A 11 0.99 -1.82 17.46
N GLY A 12 1.65 -2.79 18.12
CA GLY A 12 0.98 -3.88 18.83
C GLY A 12 0.50 -5.02 17.92
N ASN A 13 0.97 -5.04 16.67
CA ASN A 13 0.62 -6.10 15.73
C ASN A 13 1.33 -7.42 16.06
N GLN A 14 0.69 -8.53 15.70
CA GLN A 14 1.23 -9.88 15.83
C GLN A 14 1.65 -10.42 14.45
N PRO A 15 2.79 -11.13 14.34
CA PRO A 15 3.75 -11.44 15.41
C PRO A 15 4.72 -10.28 15.73
N ALA A 16 4.72 -9.25 14.90
CA ALA A 16 5.46 -8.01 15.08
C ALA A 16 4.81 -6.89 14.26
N ASN A 17 5.22 -5.65 14.48
CA ASN A 17 4.82 -4.51 13.65
C ASN A 17 5.28 -4.72 12.19
N ALA A 18 4.51 -4.22 11.23
CA ALA A 18 4.91 -4.27 9.84
C ALA A 18 6.12 -3.36 9.60
N ASN A 19 7.13 -3.85 8.89
CA ASN A 19 8.20 -3.02 8.37
C ASN A 19 8.05 -2.70 6.89
N ARG A 20 7.10 -3.36 6.23
CA ARG A 20 6.77 -3.19 4.82
C ARG A 20 5.28 -3.32 4.61
N VAL A 21 4.80 -2.79 3.50
CA VAL A 21 3.47 -3.08 2.95
C VAL A 21 3.59 -3.77 1.61
N ARG A 22 2.61 -4.60 1.28
CA ARG A 22 2.44 -5.17 -0.05
C ARG A 22 1.10 -4.74 -0.62
N VAL A 23 1.18 -3.99 -1.71
CA VAL A 23 0.02 -3.65 -2.54
C VAL A 23 -0.10 -4.74 -3.60
N LYS A 24 -1.14 -5.57 -3.50
CA LYS A 24 -1.50 -6.53 -4.56
C LYS A 24 -2.38 -5.83 -5.57
N ILE A 25 -2.09 -6.03 -6.84
CA ILE A 25 -2.71 -5.31 -7.95
C ILE A 25 -3.21 -6.36 -8.95
N LEU A 26 -4.48 -6.29 -9.30
CA LEU A 26 -5.10 -7.09 -10.35
C LEU A 26 -5.63 -6.16 -11.44
N ASN A 27 -5.11 -6.30 -12.65
CA ASN A 27 -5.57 -5.59 -13.83
C ASN A 27 -6.61 -6.44 -14.58
N ARG A 28 -7.86 -5.98 -14.64
CA ARG A 28 -8.94 -6.60 -15.44
C ARG A 28 -9.27 -5.81 -16.71
N THR A 29 -8.45 -4.80 -17.04
CA THR A 29 -8.65 -3.98 -18.24
C THR A 29 -8.03 -4.65 -19.47
N ALA A 30 -8.43 -4.19 -20.66
CA ALA A 30 -7.91 -4.70 -21.91
C ALA A 30 -6.45 -4.29 -22.20
N GLY A 31 -5.94 -3.24 -21.55
CA GLY A 31 -4.60 -2.69 -21.75
C GLY A 31 -3.71 -2.80 -20.49
N PRO A 32 -2.45 -2.36 -20.57
CA PRO A 32 -1.59 -2.27 -19.39
C PRO A 32 -2.13 -1.23 -18.40
N LEU A 33 -2.08 -1.59 -17.11
CA LEU A 33 -2.41 -0.72 -16.00
C LEU A 33 -1.11 -0.27 -15.33
N THR A 34 -0.86 1.04 -15.33
CA THR A 34 0.33 1.63 -14.71
C THR A 34 -0.06 2.59 -13.59
N GLY A 35 0.89 2.97 -12.75
CA GLY A 35 0.65 3.93 -11.69
C GLY A 35 1.73 3.94 -10.63
N VAL A 36 1.42 4.57 -9.52
CA VAL A 36 2.32 4.73 -8.37
C VAL A 36 1.64 4.25 -7.10
N ALA A 37 2.32 3.42 -6.32
CA ALA A 37 1.97 3.18 -4.93
C ALA A 37 2.88 4.04 -4.05
N ARG A 38 2.33 4.63 -2.99
CA ARG A 38 3.05 5.49 -2.04
C ARG A 38 2.69 5.09 -0.63
N VAL A 39 3.64 5.21 0.28
CA VAL A 39 3.42 5.06 1.71
C VAL A 39 3.79 6.34 2.42
N PHE A 40 2.94 6.74 3.35
CA PHE A 40 3.18 7.88 4.23
C PHE A 40 3.19 7.43 5.68
N ARG A 41 4.04 8.08 6.48
CA ARG A 41 3.94 8.08 7.94
C ARG A 41 2.87 9.09 8.35
N LEU A 42 2.06 8.71 9.34
CA LEU A 42 1.07 9.57 9.98
C LEU A 42 1.48 9.81 11.43
N ASP A 43 2.26 10.86 11.67
CA ASP A 43 2.69 11.23 13.03
C ASP A 43 2.67 12.76 13.13
N GLY A 44 1.46 13.30 13.26
CA GLY A 44 1.16 14.74 13.21
C GLY A 44 1.15 15.35 11.81
N SER A 45 2.04 14.92 10.92
CA SER A 45 2.07 15.34 9.51
C SER A 45 2.19 14.15 8.56
N LEU A 46 1.66 14.31 7.34
CA LEU A 46 1.75 13.33 6.26
C LEU A 46 3.17 13.39 5.65
N VAL A 47 4.01 12.41 5.96
CA VAL A 47 5.41 12.36 5.48
C VAL A 47 5.62 11.17 4.56
N LEU A 48 6.03 11.41 3.31
CA LEU A 48 6.32 10.33 2.35
C LEU A 48 7.48 9.48 2.87
N ILE A 49 7.27 8.16 2.95
CA ILE A 49 8.33 7.19 3.25
C ILE A 49 8.94 6.68 1.97
N GLU A 50 8.11 6.12 1.08
CA GLU A 50 8.55 5.52 -0.17
C GLU A 50 7.45 5.60 -1.22
N GLN A 51 7.86 5.62 -2.48
CA GLN A 51 6.97 5.41 -3.62
C GLN A 51 7.58 4.45 -4.63
N VAL A 52 6.72 3.64 -5.25
CA VAL A 52 7.11 2.64 -6.25
C VAL A 52 6.15 2.71 -7.42
N ASN A 53 6.71 2.75 -8.64
CA ASN A 53 5.93 2.62 -9.86
C ASN A 53 5.52 1.16 -10.08
N PHE A 54 4.32 0.93 -10.58
CA PHE A 54 3.88 -0.39 -11.03
C PHE A 54 3.45 -0.36 -12.50
N ASN A 55 3.62 -1.51 -13.15
CA ASN A 55 3.12 -1.79 -14.48
C ASN A 55 2.57 -3.23 -14.49
N VAL A 56 1.30 -3.38 -14.86
CA VAL A 56 0.60 -4.66 -14.85
C VAL A 56 0.00 -4.89 -16.23
N ASN A 57 0.40 -5.98 -16.88
CA ASN A 57 -0.17 -6.37 -18.17
C ASN A 57 -1.69 -6.57 -18.09
N SER A 58 -2.34 -6.53 -19.25
CA SER A 58 -3.77 -6.85 -19.42
C SER A 58 -4.09 -8.22 -18.81
N ASN A 59 -5.21 -8.30 -18.08
CA ASN A 59 -5.67 -9.53 -17.42
C ASN A 59 -4.62 -10.23 -16.53
N ALA A 60 -3.70 -9.48 -15.93
CA ALA A 60 -2.63 -10.00 -15.08
C ALA A 60 -2.67 -9.40 -13.67
N SER A 61 -1.91 -9.99 -12.76
CA SER A 61 -1.70 -9.47 -11.42
C SER A 61 -0.22 -9.35 -11.08
N THR A 62 0.12 -8.41 -10.21
CA THR A 62 1.44 -8.27 -9.62
C THR A 62 1.31 -7.73 -8.19
N PHE A 63 2.42 -7.46 -7.55
CA PHE A 63 2.45 -6.71 -6.30
C PHE A 63 3.62 -5.72 -6.27
N ALA A 64 3.41 -4.61 -5.57
CA ALA A 64 4.47 -3.70 -5.15
C ALA A 64 4.70 -3.90 -3.65
N THR A 65 5.96 -3.91 -3.22
CA THR A 65 6.31 -3.91 -1.79
C THR A 65 7.04 -2.62 -1.47
N LEU A 66 6.65 -1.95 -0.40
CA LEU A 66 7.19 -0.67 0.04
C LEU A 66 7.58 -0.75 1.52
N SER A 67 8.61 -0.02 1.92
CA SER A 67 9.08 0.15 3.28
C SER A 67 8.10 0.99 4.10
N LEU A 68 7.93 0.62 5.37
CA LEU A 68 7.32 1.46 6.41
C LEU A 68 8.39 2.11 7.31
N VAL A 69 9.67 1.95 6.98
CA VAL A 69 10.80 2.54 7.72
C VAL A 69 11.28 3.77 6.97
N HIS A 70 11.02 4.95 7.53
CA HIS A 70 11.55 6.21 7.02
C HIS A 70 13.05 6.33 7.33
N PRO A 71 13.90 6.80 6.41
CA PRO A 71 15.36 6.91 6.65
C PRO A 71 15.71 7.80 7.85
N THR A 72 14.93 8.86 8.10
CA THR A 72 15.14 9.80 9.22
C THR A 72 14.30 9.51 10.47
N PHE A 73 13.07 9.02 10.31
CA PHE A 73 12.11 8.92 11.42
C PHE A 73 11.91 7.48 11.90
N GLY A 74 12.60 6.52 11.27
CA GLY A 74 12.50 5.10 11.59
C GLY A 74 11.13 4.52 11.22
N GLN A 75 10.79 3.42 11.91
CA GLN A 75 9.54 2.68 11.71
C GLN A 75 8.32 3.58 11.91
N ALA A 76 7.39 3.58 10.96
CA ALA A 76 6.09 4.23 11.11
C ALA A 76 5.24 3.50 12.14
N PHE A 77 4.69 4.25 13.10
CA PHE A 77 3.73 3.77 14.09
C PHE A 77 2.30 3.80 13.55
N GLU A 78 1.98 4.76 12.70
CA GLU A 78 0.75 4.79 11.90
C GLU A 78 1.13 5.14 10.46
N TYR A 79 0.45 4.55 9.48
CA TYR A 79 0.75 4.77 8.06
C TYR A 79 -0.49 4.83 7.18
N GLU A 80 -0.32 5.45 6.02
CA GLU A 80 -1.30 5.46 4.92
C GLU A 80 -0.65 4.88 3.67
N VAL A 81 -1.41 4.07 2.91
CA VAL A 81 -1.01 3.66 1.57
C VAL A 81 -1.93 4.31 0.54
N GLN A 82 -1.32 5.00 -0.42
CA GLN A 82 -1.99 5.61 -1.55
C GLN A 82 -1.64 4.87 -2.85
N ILE A 83 -2.64 4.64 -3.69
CA ILE A 83 -2.53 3.95 -4.97
C ILE A 83 -3.09 4.87 -6.06
N VAL A 84 -2.23 5.31 -6.95
CA VAL A 84 -2.53 6.30 -7.99
C VAL A 84 -2.38 5.66 -9.37
N PRO A 85 -3.41 4.95 -9.88
CA PRO A 85 -3.38 4.36 -11.21
C PRO A 85 -3.62 5.40 -12.30
N ASN A 86 -3.03 5.16 -13.48
CA ASN A 86 -3.20 5.99 -14.67
C ASN A 86 -4.63 5.90 -15.28
N GLN A 87 -5.35 4.83 -14.97
CA GLN A 87 -6.72 4.57 -15.45
C GLN A 87 -7.52 3.76 -14.42
N PRO A 88 -8.87 3.81 -14.44
CA PRO A 88 -9.70 2.95 -13.59
C PRO A 88 -9.66 1.48 -14.05
N GLY A 89 -10.27 0.58 -13.26
CA GLY A 89 -10.46 -0.84 -13.61
C GLY A 89 -9.43 -1.80 -13.01
N GLY A 90 -8.43 -1.28 -12.28
CA GLY A 90 -7.62 -2.08 -11.38
C GLY A 90 -8.38 -2.45 -10.10
N LEU A 91 -8.06 -3.61 -9.55
CA LEU A 91 -8.49 -4.04 -8.22
C LEU A 91 -7.28 -4.17 -7.32
N TYR A 92 -7.41 -3.72 -6.07
CA TYR A 92 -6.28 -3.58 -5.17
C TYR A 92 -6.53 -4.20 -3.80
N SER A 93 -5.47 -4.59 -3.13
CA SER A 93 -5.49 -4.86 -1.68
C SER A 93 -4.13 -4.54 -1.07
N VAL A 94 -4.13 -4.14 0.18
CA VAL A 94 -2.94 -3.76 0.94
C VAL A 94 -2.81 -4.68 2.14
N TYR A 95 -1.58 -5.10 2.42
CA TYR A 95 -1.25 -5.92 3.58
C TYR A 95 0.02 -5.38 4.22
N GLY A 96 0.03 -5.27 5.55
CA GLY A 96 1.27 -5.13 6.30
C GLY A 96 2.08 -6.43 6.31
N LEU A 97 3.41 -6.30 6.32
CA LEU A 97 4.35 -7.41 6.40
C LEU A 97 5.42 -7.14 7.44
N THR A 98 5.74 -8.16 8.22
CA THR A 98 6.92 -8.14 9.09
C THR A 98 8.22 -8.23 8.28
N ALA A 99 9.37 -8.10 8.96
CA ALA A 99 10.68 -8.26 8.34
C ALA A 99 10.88 -9.64 7.71
N GLU A 100 10.25 -10.66 8.28
CA GLU A 100 10.30 -12.05 7.84
C GLU A 100 9.34 -12.34 6.67
N ASN A 101 8.64 -11.32 6.15
CA ASN A 101 7.59 -11.42 5.12
C ASN A 101 6.31 -12.12 5.59
N VAL A 102 6.05 -12.14 6.90
CA VAL A 102 4.78 -12.63 7.44
C VAL A 102 3.70 -11.58 7.21
N ILE A 103 2.58 -11.99 6.59
CA ILE A 103 1.42 -11.11 6.37
C ILE A 103 0.70 -10.88 7.70
N ILE A 104 0.45 -9.61 8.02
CA ILE A 104 -0.35 -9.21 9.17
C ILE A 104 -1.80 -9.08 8.71
N THR A 105 -2.62 -10.07 9.06
CA THR A 105 -4.03 -10.15 8.60
C THR A 105 -4.89 -9.00 9.13
N ALA A 106 -4.58 -8.49 10.32
CA ALA A 106 -5.27 -7.35 10.93
C ALA A 106 -5.09 -6.04 10.13
N GLN A 107 -4.00 -5.93 9.36
CA GLN A 107 -3.70 -4.77 8.50
C GLN A 107 -4.08 -5.00 7.04
N ARG A 108 -5.03 -5.91 6.78
CA ARG A 108 -5.54 -6.13 5.44
C ARG A 108 -6.60 -5.08 5.10
N VAL A 109 -6.36 -4.36 4.01
CA VAL A 109 -7.38 -3.52 3.38
C VAL A 109 -7.66 -4.05 1.97
N VAL A 110 -8.90 -4.43 1.69
CA VAL A 110 -9.33 -4.93 0.38
C VAL A 110 -9.95 -3.82 -0.46
N ASN A 111 -10.11 -4.07 -1.76
CA ASN A 111 -10.57 -3.07 -2.73
C ASN A 111 -11.85 -2.32 -2.32
N ALA A 112 -12.78 -3.00 -1.66
CA ALA A 112 -14.06 -2.41 -1.23
C ALA A 112 -13.93 -1.46 -0.03
N GLU A 113 -12.81 -1.53 0.71
CA GLU A 113 -12.50 -0.70 1.87
C GLU A 113 -11.65 0.52 1.48
N LEU A 114 -11.10 0.53 0.26
CA LEU A 114 -10.34 1.67 -0.26
C LEU A 114 -11.28 2.82 -0.58
N THR A 115 -10.85 4.02 -0.17
CA THR A 115 -11.59 5.25 -0.43
C THR A 115 -10.92 6.04 -1.54
N GLN A 116 -11.72 6.73 -2.36
CA GLN A 116 -11.19 7.62 -3.38
C GLN A 116 -10.77 8.95 -2.75
N PHE A 117 -9.65 9.50 -3.19
CA PHE A 117 -9.20 10.83 -2.77
C PHE A 117 -8.65 11.63 -3.97
N LEU A 118 -8.55 12.95 -3.76
CA LEU A 118 -8.16 13.94 -4.77
C LEU A 118 -6.73 14.45 -4.52
#